data_AF-A0A7D5KFD5-F1
#
_entry.id   AF-A0A7D5KFD5-F1
#
_cell.length_a   1.000
_cell.length_b   1.000
_cell.length_c   1.000
_cell.angle_alpha   90.00
_cell.angle_beta   90.00
_cell.angle_gamma   90.00
#
_symmetry.space_group_name_H-M   'P 1'
#
loop_
_entity.id
_entity.type
_entity.pdbx_description
1 polymer ?
#
loop_
_entity_poly.entity_id
_entity_poly.type
_entity_poly.pdbx_seq_one_letter_code
_entity_poly.pdbx_strand_id
1 'polypeptide(L)'
;MILADEADVLEEAFYRAEVSDVSTLEYRGEQLHQYADYLGIERDIVPSLNSYFSVSAERRCEKHSIPVSSCGCHEEREAETTIYNLEPEALVEDWVRTLRDGDVFDSVELETLTPTRHALTARIDRSEITFQCFFDRDDFDRYDFEPLALEFGVSFFGDHTAVEREYCYSWRQFLEDGFREQLTRDVKRLKETIGADFYEYKPLEDFRDRVRQSLRQYFSDSGYEVRREVGEVCPVETTQYGIDTGKTDFVASKDESDYIVCHCQKTPGWHVHHFADNRIESAEQTPVIKDMTGKIEGKINTFLDIQTDKKTASRFVTVISTLFSVVFVVLLFDRLGSLSSFLRQQFQLGGSLEAIGVGLLILDAIAVIVLAAVITRPYYLDYRFSWNIEPFDEENTSEADN
;
A
#
# COMPACT_ATOMS: atom_id res chain seq x y z
N MET A 1 -1.75 33.68 7.26
CA MET A 1 -2.11 32.73 6.20
C MET A 1 -1.39 33.24 4.99
N ILE A 2 -0.48 32.43 4.46
CA ILE A 2 0.38 32.82 3.35
C ILE A 2 -0.50 32.96 2.10
N LEU A 3 -0.43 34.11 1.42
CA LEU A 3 -1.15 34.31 0.16
C LEU A 3 -0.35 33.71 -1.00
N ALA A 4 -1.04 33.34 -2.09
CA ALA A 4 -0.40 32.75 -3.28
C ALA A 4 0.73 33.63 -3.82
N ASP A 5 0.49 34.93 -4.03
CA ASP A 5 1.52 35.87 -4.50
C ASP A 5 2.74 35.96 -3.55
N GLU A 6 2.53 35.81 -2.23
CA GLU A 6 3.62 35.84 -1.25
C GLU A 6 4.47 34.58 -1.37
N ALA A 7 3.80 33.43 -1.50
CA ALA A 7 4.47 32.15 -1.69
C ALA A 7 5.28 32.11 -2.99
N ASP A 8 4.72 32.63 -4.08
CA ASP A 8 5.38 32.63 -5.38
C ASP A 8 6.64 33.53 -5.37
N VAL A 9 6.58 34.70 -4.72
CA VAL A 9 7.75 35.58 -4.57
C VAL A 9 8.83 34.96 -3.69
N LEU A 10 8.45 34.31 -2.59
CA LEU A 10 9.39 33.62 -1.70
C LEU A 10 10.07 32.43 -2.39
N GLU A 11 9.31 31.61 -3.11
CA GLU A 11 9.85 30.49 -3.88
C GLU A 11 10.85 30.98 -4.93
N GLU A 12 10.51 32.02 -5.70
CA GLU A 12 11.43 32.60 -6.70
C GLU A 12 12.70 33.16 -6.04
N ALA A 13 12.55 33.78 -4.85
CA ALA A 13 13.66 34.31 -4.07
C ALA A 13 14.59 33.22 -3.52
N PHE A 14 14.05 32.06 -3.13
CA PHE A 14 14.81 30.90 -2.65
C PHE A 14 15.44 30.11 -3.80
N TYR A 15 14.74 29.99 -4.93
CA TYR A 15 15.24 29.29 -6.12
C TYR A 15 16.46 29.99 -6.73
N ARG A 16 16.42 31.33 -6.84
CA ARG A 16 17.53 32.11 -7.43
C ARG A 16 18.74 32.23 -6.50
N ALA A 17 18.61 31.79 -5.26
CA ALA A 17 19.69 31.84 -4.30
C ALA A 17 20.61 30.61 -4.48
N GLU A 18 21.81 30.83 -5.01
CA GLU A 18 22.86 29.80 -5.08
C GLU A 18 23.51 29.58 -3.69
N VAL A 19 22.72 29.37 -2.65
CA VAL A 19 23.19 29.08 -1.28
C VAL A 19 22.64 27.75 -0.78
N SER A 20 23.35 27.13 0.17
CA SER A 20 22.87 25.92 0.84
C SER A 20 21.74 26.24 1.82
N ASP A 21 21.97 27.23 2.69
CA ASP A 21 21.05 27.63 3.75
C ASP A 21 20.32 28.94 3.39
N VAL A 22 19.03 28.83 3.07
CA VAL A 22 18.24 30.01 2.68
C VAL A 22 17.96 30.95 3.85
N SER A 23 18.14 30.51 5.10
CA SER A 23 18.01 31.39 6.27
C SER A 23 19.12 32.44 6.35
N THR A 24 20.24 32.20 5.66
CA THR A 24 21.36 33.15 5.60
C THR A 24 21.19 34.23 4.51
N LEU A 25 20.08 34.19 3.77
CA LEU A 25 19.87 35.09 2.65
C LEU A 25 19.46 36.49 3.11
N GLU A 26 20.13 37.46 2.49
CA GLU A 26 19.88 38.88 2.65
C GLU A 26 19.24 39.42 1.37
N TYR A 27 18.02 39.92 1.47
CA TYR A 27 17.32 40.53 0.35
C TYR A 27 17.27 42.05 0.50
N ARG A 28 17.33 42.75 -0.62
CA ARG A 28 16.96 44.16 -0.70
C ARG A 28 15.51 44.28 -1.16
N GLY A 29 14.83 45.34 -0.73
CA GLY A 29 13.46 45.62 -1.18
C GLY A 29 13.34 45.66 -2.71
N GLU A 30 14.32 46.24 -3.40
CA GLU A 30 14.38 46.25 -4.87
C GLU A 30 14.45 44.85 -5.48
N GLN A 31 15.13 43.88 -4.84
CA GLN A 31 15.21 42.50 -5.34
C GLN A 31 13.86 41.79 -5.18
N LEU A 32 13.20 41.97 -4.04
CA LEU A 32 11.86 41.41 -3.82
C LEU A 32 10.84 41.99 -4.83
N HIS A 33 10.93 43.28 -5.15
CA HIS A 33 10.13 43.88 -6.22
C HIS A 33 10.45 43.30 -7.60
N GLN A 34 11.74 43.08 -7.91
CA GLN A 34 12.13 42.46 -9.18
C GLN A 34 11.56 41.04 -9.35
N TYR A 35 11.48 40.26 -8.26
CA TYR A 35 10.84 38.94 -8.30
C TYR A 35 9.33 39.05 -8.51
N ALA A 36 8.66 39.98 -7.81
CA ALA A 36 7.23 40.26 -8.02
C ALA A 36 6.93 40.69 -9.47
N ASP A 37 7.74 41.61 -10.02
CA ASP A 37 7.63 42.09 -11.40
C ASP A 37 7.84 40.94 -12.40
N TYR A 38 8.82 40.06 -12.15
CA TYR A 38 9.09 38.88 -12.98
C TYR A 38 7.89 37.91 -13.01
N LEU A 39 7.19 37.77 -11.88
CA LEU A 39 6.00 36.94 -11.74
C LEU A 39 4.71 37.64 -12.21
N GLY A 40 4.78 38.92 -12.58
CA GLY A 40 3.63 39.70 -13.04
C GLY A 40 2.68 40.13 -11.91
N ILE A 41 3.17 40.20 -10.67
CA ILE A 41 2.38 40.62 -9.51
C ILE A 41 2.33 42.15 -9.46
N GLU A 42 1.17 42.72 -9.79
CA GLU A 42 0.99 44.20 -9.89
C GLU A 42 0.90 44.91 -8.53
N ARG A 43 0.67 44.17 -7.43
CA ARG A 43 0.54 44.74 -6.09
C ARG A 43 1.91 44.94 -5.43
N ASP A 44 2.00 45.94 -4.56
CA ASP A 44 3.17 46.08 -3.68
C ASP A 44 3.20 44.94 -2.65
N ILE A 45 4.03 43.93 -2.92
CA ILE A 45 4.14 42.70 -2.14
C ILE A 45 5.02 42.85 -0.90
N VAL A 46 5.99 43.77 -0.92
CA VAL A 46 7.04 43.87 0.11
C VAL A 46 6.46 44.13 1.50
N PRO A 47 5.47 45.04 1.69
CA PRO A 47 4.83 45.21 2.98
C PRO A 47 4.16 43.96 3.53
N SER A 48 3.61 43.10 2.65
CA SER A 48 2.98 41.84 3.05
C SER A 48 4.00 40.78 3.46
N LEU A 49 5.19 40.80 2.86
CA LEU A 49 6.27 39.87 3.19
C LEU A 49 6.98 40.21 4.50
N ASN A 50 6.85 41.44 5.03
CA ASN A 50 7.55 41.88 6.23
C ASN A 50 7.41 40.95 7.45
N SER A 51 6.31 40.20 7.56
CA SER A 51 6.12 39.25 8.65
C SER A 51 7.10 38.07 8.62
N TYR A 52 7.74 37.81 7.49
CA TYR A 52 8.69 36.71 7.28
C TYR A 52 10.14 37.17 7.34
N PHE A 53 10.38 38.46 7.58
CA PHE A 53 11.71 39.06 7.52
C PHE A 53 12.02 39.92 8.74
N SER A 54 13.22 39.73 9.28
CA SER A 54 13.88 40.70 10.13
C SER A 54 14.41 41.85 9.27
N VAL A 55 13.90 43.06 9.49
CA VAL A 55 14.27 44.25 8.72
C VAL A 55 15.33 45.06 9.44
N SER A 56 16.45 45.34 8.77
CA SER A 56 17.52 46.19 9.29
C SER A 56 17.96 47.23 8.26
N ALA A 57 18.49 48.35 8.72
CA ALA A 57 19.12 49.35 7.87
C ALA A 57 20.63 49.19 7.95
N GLU A 58 21.28 48.99 6.81
CA GLU A 58 22.73 48.83 6.73
C GLU A 58 23.34 49.83 5.74
N ARG A 59 24.49 50.40 6.10
CA ARG A 59 25.27 51.22 5.16
C ARG A 59 26.07 50.32 4.23
N ARG A 60 25.79 50.44 2.94
CA ARG A 60 26.48 49.69 1.88
C ARG A 60 27.15 50.61 0.89
N CYS A 61 28.22 50.13 0.26
CA CYS A 61 28.85 50.85 -0.83
C CYS A 61 27.90 50.92 -2.03
N GLU A 62 27.62 52.11 -2.55
CA GLU A 62 26.72 52.30 -3.71
C GLU A 62 27.16 51.46 -4.93
N LYS A 63 28.47 51.31 -5.13
CA LYS A 63 29.02 50.65 -6.32
C LYS A 63 29.00 49.13 -6.25
N HIS A 64 29.33 48.58 -5.08
CA HIS A 64 29.52 47.13 -4.91
C HIS A 64 28.36 46.46 -4.18
N SER A 65 27.42 47.23 -3.60
CA SER A 65 26.25 46.71 -2.85
C SER A 65 26.59 45.77 -1.69
N ILE A 66 27.80 45.90 -1.12
CA ILE A 66 28.30 45.15 0.04
C ILE A 66 28.50 46.09 1.24
N PRO A 67 28.51 45.56 2.48
CA PRO A 67 28.76 46.34 3.68
C PRO A 67 30.00 47.22 3.57
N VAL A 68 29.91 48.49 3.99
CA VAL A 68 31.05 49.44 3.91
C VAL A 68 32.27 48.91 4.68
N SER A 69 32.02 48.21 5.79
CA SER A 69 33.04 47.51 6.59
C SER A 69 33.85 46.48 5.80
N SER A 70 33.29 45.96 4.71
CA SER A 70 33.84 44.85 3.92
C SER A 70 34.26 45.26 2.49
N CYS A 71 33.85 46.44 2.00
CA CYS A 71 34.07 46.83 0.59
C CYS A 71 35.55 47.08 0.24
N GLY A 72 36.34 47.61 1.18
CA GLY A 72 37.73 48.01 0.94
C GLY A 72 37.92 49.09 -0.15
N CYS A 73 36.83 49.60 -0.73
CA CYS A 73 36.82 50.58 -1.79
C CYS A 73 36.99 52.00 -1.21
N HIS A 74 37.78 52.86 -1.87
CA HIS A 74 38.06 54.23 -1.42
C HIS A 74 36.98 55.26 -1.82
N GLU A 75 35.85 54.84 -2.38
CA GLU A 75 34.76 55.73 -2.74
C GLU A 75 33.86 56.00 -1.51
N GLU A 76 33.73 57.28 -1.10
CA GLU A 76 32.93 57.73 0.06
C GLU A 76 31.40 57.67 -0.17
N ARG A 77 30.95 57.05 -1.27
CA ARG A 77 29.52 56.98 -1.59
C ARG A 77 28.88 55.78 -0.90
N GLU A 78 28.24 56.08 0.21
CA GLU A 78 27.47 55.16 1.04
C GLU A 78 25.97 55.41 0.83
N ALA A 79 25.21 54.34 0.65
CA ALA A 79 23.76 54.38 0.70
C ALA A 79 23.27 53.57 1.91
N GLU A 80 22.31 54.13 2.64
CA GLU A 80 21.55 53.36 3.62
C GLU A 80 20.58 52.47 2.84
N THR A 81 20.72 51.16 3.00
CA THR A 81 19.93 50.15 2.30
C THR A 81 19.15 49.35 3.33
N THR A 82 17.86 49.15 3.08
CA THR A 82 17.03 48.24 3.87
C THR A 82 17.32 46.79 3.48
N ILE A 83 17.74 45.99 4.45
CA ILE A 83 18.05 44.57 4.32
C ILE A 83 16.97 43.76 5.02
N TYR A 84 16.46 42.75 4.33
CA TYR A 84 15.45 41.81 4.76
C TYR A 84 16.14 40.45 4.96
N ASN A 85 16.23 39.98 6.20
CA ASN A 85 16.80 38.69 6.55
C ASN A 85 15.66 37.71 6.84
N LEU A 86 15.64 36.55 6.19
CA LEU A 86 14.57 35.58 6.36
C LEU A 86 14.49 35.13 7.83
N GLU A 87 13.27 35.04 8.36
CA GLU A 87 12.97 34.40 9.64
C GLU A 87 12.29 33.04 9.38
N PRO A 88 13.04 31.92 9.38
CA PRO A 88 12.48 30.59 9.12
C PRO A 88 11.30 30.24 10.02
N GLU A 89 11.41 30.58 11.31
CA GLU A 89 10.35 30.36 12.30
C GLU A 89 9.05 31.08 11.92
N ALA A 90 9.12 32.35 11.50
CA ALA A 90 7.94 33.10 11.12
C ALA A 90 7.28 32.55 9.85
N LEU A 91 8.07 32.13 8.86
CA LEU A 91 7.56 31.52 7.64
C LEU A 91 6.92 30.15 7.90
N VAL A 92 7.59 29.27 8.63
CA VAL A 92 7.07 27.92 8.91
C VAL A 92 5.81 27.99 9.78
N GLU A 93 5.74 28.91 10.75
CA GLU A 93 4.55 29.09 11.58
C GLU A 93 3.34 29.54 10.77
N ASP A 94 3.50 30.47 9.84
CA ASP A 94 2.39 30.92 9.00
C ASP A 94 2.01 29.89 7.93
N TRP A 95 2.98 29.11 7.44
CA TRP A 95 2.74 27.94 6.59
C TRP A 95 1.90 26.90 7.34
N VAL A 96 2.32 26.47 8.54
CA VAL A 96 1.56 25.53 9.38
C VAL A 96 0.17 26.07 9.72
N ARG A 97 0.04 27.37 9.99
CA ARG A 97 -1.27 28.01 10.20
C ARG A 97 -2.17 27.86 8.97
N THR A 98 -1.61 28.07 7.78
CA THR A 98 -2.31 27.87 6.51
C THR A 98 -2.75 26.42 6.33
N LEU A 99 -1.91 25.45 6.71
CA LEU A 99 -2.26 24.02 6.67
C LEU A 99 -3.34 23.63 7.68
N ARG A 100 -3.35 24.25 8.88
CA ARG A 100 -4.37 24.02 9.92
C ARG A 100 -5.73 24.61 9.55
N ASP A 101 -5.73 25.77 8.90
CA ASP A 101 -6.95 26.45 8.46
C ASP A 101 -7.49 25.85 7.14
N GLY A 102 -6.63 25.15 6.39
CA GLY A 102 -6.99 24.39 5.19
C GLY A 102 -7.60 23.02 5.49
N ASP A 103 -8.00 22.31 4.44
CA ASP A 103 -8.55 20.95 4.54
C ASP A 103 -7.51 19.86 4.23
N VAL A 104 -6.21 20.17 4.23
CA VAL A 104 -5.17 19.21 3.83
C VAL A 104 -5.02 18.09 4.86
N PHE A 105 -5.08 18.42 6.16
CA PHE A 105 -4.85 17.50 7.27
C PHE A 105 -5.95 17.61 8.33
N ASP A 106 -6.17 16.53 9.08
CA ASP A 106 -7.13 16.49 10.19
C ASP A 106 -6.56 17.13 11.46
N SER A 107 -5.25 17.02 11.67
CA SER A 107 -4.52 17.68 12.76
C SER A 107 -3.07 17.90 12.38
N VAL A 108 -2.46 18.94 12.95
CA VAL A 108 -1.08 19.35 12.63
C VAL A 108 -0.37 19.88 13.88
N GLU A 109 0.73 19.25 14.24
CA GLU A 109 1.65 19.63 15.33
C GLU A 109 3.02 19.96 14.74
N LEU A 110 3.62 21.06 15.20
CA LEU A 110 4.94 21.50 14.74
C LEU A 110 5.89 21.50 15.93
N GLU A 111 7.05 20.88 15.76
CA GLU A 111 8.16 20.90 16.68
C GLU A 111 9.37 21.55 16.01
N THR A 112 10.01 22.50 16.70
CA THR A 112 11.25 23.14 16.24
C THR A 112 12.44 22.36 16.79
N LEU A 113 13.24 21.77 15.91
CA LEU A 113 14.43 20.99 16.30
C LEU A 113 15.67 21.88 16.30
N THR A 114 15.84 22.67 15.26
CA THR A 114 16.88 23.70 15.11
C THR A 114 16.28 24.93 14.40
N PRO A 115 16.98 26.07 14.34
CA PRO A 115 16.51 27.25 13.60
C PRO A 115 16.27 27.02 12.09
N THR A 116 16.87 25.97 11.52
CA THR A 116 16.78 25.62 10.09
C THR A 116 16.08 24.28 9.85
N ARG A 117 15.63 23.59 10.91
CA ARG A 117 14.98 22.28 10.85
C ARG A 117 13.80 22.18 11.80
N HIS A 118 12.66 21.78 11.25
CA HIS A 118 11.43 21.55 11.99
C HIS A 118 10.85 20.16 11.67
N ALA A 119 10.07 19.60 12.60
CA ALA A 119 9.30 18.40 12.38
C ALA A 119 7.81 18.74 12.44
N LEU A 120 7.09 18.48 11.36
CA LEU A 120 5.65 18.65 11.27
C LEU A 120 4.98 17.28 11.34
N THR A 121 4.32 16.99 12.46
CA THR A 121 3.50 15.78 12.60
C THR A 121 2.08 16.10 12.18
N ALA A 122 1.59 15.44 11.14
CA ALA A 122 0.27 15.66 10.60
C ALA A 122 -0.53 14.36 10.54
N ARG A 123 -1.85 14.48 10.66
CA ARG A 123 -2.77 13.35 10.55
C ARG A 123 -3.61 13.45 9.28
N ILE A 124 -3.65 12.38 8.50
CA ILE A 124 -4.57 12.21 7.39
C ILE A 124 -5.35 10.89 7.56
N ASP A 125 -6.67 11.02 7.72
CA ASP A 125 -7.59 9.96 8.10
C ASP A 125 -7.20 9.26 9.42
N ARG A 126 -6.48 8.14 9.29
CA ARG A 126 -5.97 7.32 10.41
C ARG A 126 -4.46 7.12 10.37
N SER A 127 -3.77 7.84 9.49
CA SER A 127 -2.33 7.74 9.35
C SER A 127 -1.71 8.99 9.96
N GLU A 128 -0.74 8.79 10.84
CA GLU A 128 0.16 9.84 11.28
C GLU A 128 1.33 9.88 10.29
N ILE A 129 1.73 11.10 9.91
CA ILE A 129 2.77 11.35 8.91
C ILE A 129 3.70 12.39 9.52
N THR A 130 5.00 12.14 9.43
CA THR A 130 6.02 13.10 9.88
C THR A 130 6.67 13.74 8.67
N PHE A 131 6.67 15.06 8.61
CA PHE A 131 7.40 15.83 7.60
C PHE A 131 8.59 16.51 8.26
N GLN A 132 9.79 16.19 7.80
CA GLN A 132 11.01 16.84 8.22
C GLN A 132 11.28 18.03 7.30
N CYS A 133 11.13 19.24 7.83
CA CYS A 133 11.22 20.50 7.10
C CYS A 133 12.63 21.09 7.21
N PHE A 134 13.25 21.44 6.08
CA PHE A 134 14.62 21.94 6.02
C PHE A 134 14.73 23.26 5.24
N PHE A 135 15.44 24.22 5.84
CA PHE A 135 15.89 25.46 5.20
C PHE A 135 17.33 25.36 4.68
N ASP A 136 18.09 24.35 5.11
CA ASP A 136 19.45 24.06 4.63
C ASP A 136 19.48 22.80 3.75
N ARG A 137 19.97 22.97 2.51
CA ARG A 137 20.13 21.90 1.52
C ARG A 137 21.13 20.83 1.97
N ASP A 138 22.25 21.22 2.56
CA ASP A 138 23.28 20.28 2.99
C ASP A 138 22.75 19.33 4.08
N ASP A 139 21.92 19.84 4.99
CA ASP A 139 21.28 19.05 6.03
C ASP A 139 20.20 18.12 5.46
N PHE A 140 19.39 18.62 4.51
CA PHE A 140 18.38 17.83 3.80
C PHE A 140 19.00 16.66 3.01
N ASP A 141 20.11 16.90 2.32
CA ASP A 141 20.78 15.90 1.49
C ASP A 141 21.45 14.81 2.33
N ARG A 142 21.93 15.15 3.53
CA ARG A 142 22.54 14.20 4.48
C ARG A 142 21.51 13.40 5.27
N TYR A 143 20.26 13.85 5.29
CA TYR A 143 19.21 13.20 6.06
C TYR A 143 18.73 11.91 5.37
N ASP A 144 18.66 10.84 6.17
CA ASP A 144 18.19 9.53 5.76
C ASP A 144 16.71 9.43 6.11
N PHE A 145 15.85 9.78 5.14
CA PHE A 145 14.40 9.72 5.31
C PHE A 145 13.94 8.26 5.38
N GLU A 146 12.91 8.00 6.17
CA GLU A 146 12.26 6.70 6.26
C GLU A 146 10.83 6.73 5.66
N PRO A 147 10.65 6.77 4.30
CA PRO A 147 9.32 6.85 3.68
C PRO A 147 8.36 5.73 4.09
N LEU A 148 8.89 4.52 4.35
CA LEU A 148 8.07 3.41 4.81
C LEU A 148 7.50 3.65 6.22
N ALA A 149 8.21 4.42 7.05
CA ALA A 149 7.74 4.94 8.34
C ALA A 149 6.82 6.16 8.22
N LEU A 150 6.40 6.51 7.00
CA LEU A 150 5.65 7.73 6.68
C LEU A 150 6.40 8.99 7.14
N GLU A 151 7.73 8.95 7.09
CA GLU A 151 8.58 10.11 7.25
C GLU A 151 9.01 10.65 5.88
N PHE A 152 8.64 11.90 5.61
CA PHE A 152 8.87 12.56 4.32
C PHE A 152 9.69 13.83 4.48
N GLY A 153 10.45 14.18 3.44
CA GLY A 153 11.23 15.43 3.41
C GLY A 153 10.41 16.61 2.90
N VAL A 154 10.62 17.79 3.47
CA VAL A 154 10.08 19.06 2.97
C VAL A 154 11.20 20.08 2.81
N SER A 155 11.42 20.56 1.59
CA SER A 155 12.39 21.62 1.33
C SER A 155 11.74 23.00 1.37
N PHE A 156 12.41 23.95 2.02
CA PHE A 156 12.16 25.40 1.94
C PHE A 156 13.18 26.11 1.04
N PHE A 157 13.90 25.35 0.21
CA PHE A 157 14.89 25.83 -0.73
C PHE A 157 14.67 25.22 -2.13
N GLY A 158 15.18 25.90 -3.16
CA GLY A 158 14.95 25.50 -4.55
C GLY A 158 13.53 25.80 -5.04
N ASP A 159 13.19 25.32 -6.24
CA ASP A 159 11.84 25.38 -6.78
C ASP A 159 11.09 24.05 -6.56
N HIS A 160 9.78 24.04 -6.82
CA HIS A 160 8.94 22.84 -6.80
C HIS A 160 9.40 21.68 -7.70
N THR A 161 10.35 21.90 -8.63
CA THR A 161 10.91 20.87 -9.51
C THR A 161 12.28 20.33 -9.05
N ALA A 162 12.95 21.02 -8.14
CA ALA A 162 14.31 20.71 -7.70
C ALA A 162 14.41 19.51 -6.76
N VAL A 163 13.29 19.06 -6.18
CA VAL A 163 13.26 17.92 -5.27
C VAL A 163 13.15 16.63 -6.10
N GLU A 164 14.29 16.08 -6.50
CA GLU A 164 14.36 14.82 -7.28
C GLU A 164 14.28 13.55 -6.41
N ARG A 165 14.27 13.68 -5.08
CA ARG A 165 14.18 12.54 -4.15
C ARG A 165 12.74 12.06 -4.02
N GLU A 166 12.53 10.74 -4.14
CA GLU A 166 11.22 10.11 -3.95
C GLU A 166 10.69 10.42 -2.53
N TYR A 167 9.39 10.73 -2.42
CA TYR A 167 8.72 11.08 -1.16
C TYR A 167 9.28 12.31 -0.43
N CYS A 168 9.90 13.21 -1.17
CA CYS A 168 10.23 14.55 -0.70
C CYS A 168 9.41 15.58 -1.47
N TYR A 169 9.04 16.65 -0.78
CA TYR A 169 8.12 17.67 -1.28
C TYR A 169 8.72 19.06 -1.12
N SER A 170 8.36 19.99 -2.01
CA SER A 170 8.55 21.42 -1.75
C SER A 170 7.44 21.91 -0.84
N TRP A 171 7.76 22.81 0.10
CA TRP A 171 6.76 23.45 0.96
C TRP A 171 5.60 24.09 0.18
N ARG A 172 5.89 24.58 -1.05
CA ARG A 172 4.92 25.20 -1.96
C ARG A 172 3.85 24.23 -2.43
N GLN A 173 4.20 22.94 -2.60
CA GLN A 173 3.27 21.91 -3.06
C GLN A 173 2.10 21.74 -2.09
N PHE A 174 2.31 21.94 -0.79
CA PHE A 174 1.25 21.83 0.22
C PHE A 174 0.14 22.87 0.06
N LEU A 175 0.40 23.95 -0.70
CA LEU A 175 -0.56 25.01 -0.97
C LEU A 175 -1.34 24.79 -2.28
N GLU A 176 -1.11 23.68 -2.97
CA GLU A 176 -1.80 23.34 -4.22
C GLU A 176 -3.07 22.52 -3.96
N ASP A 177 -4.14 22.80 -4.73
CA ASP A 177 -5.46 22.16 -4.60
C ASP A 177 -5.43 20.61 -4.74
N GLY A 178 -4.37 20.03 -5.32
CA GLY A 178 -4.21 18.58 -5.55
C GLY A 178 -3.30 17.86 -4.55
N PHE A 179 -2.67 18.57 -3.61
CA PHE A 179 -1.64 17.98 -2.75
C PHE A 179 -2.16 16.85 -1.87
N ARG A 180 -3.34 17.03 -1.25
CA ARG A 180 -3.96 16.00 -0.40
C ARG A 180 -4.16 14.70 -1.17
N GLU A 181 -4.61 14.78 -2.42
CA GLU A 181 -4.83 13.61 -3.28
C GLU A 181 -3.50 12.95 -3.71
N GLN A 182 -2.47 13.76 -3.98
CA GLN A 182 -1.12 13.25 -4.26
C GLN A 182 -0.54 12.52 -3.06
N LEU A 183 -0.51 13.16 -1.88
CA LEU A 183 0.00 12.56 -0.65
C LEU A 183 -0.77 11.28 -0.29
N THR A 184 -2.10 11.28 -0.43
CA THR A 184 -2.92 10.08 -0.17
C THR A 184 -2.53 8.93 -1.09
N ARG A 185 -2.25 9.20 -2.38
CA ARG A 185 -1.78 8.18 -3.32
C ARG A 185 -0.39 7.67 -2.97
N ASP A 186 0.54 8.55 -2.60
CA ASP A 186 1.90 8.17 -2.22
C ASP A 186 1.89 7.32 -0.94
N VAL A 187 1.15 7.75 0.09
CA VAL A 187 0.94 6.98 1.33
C VAL A 187 0.28 5.63 1.04
N LYS A 188 -0.71 5.59 0.15
CA LYS A 188 -1.36 4.34 -0.25
C LYS A 188 -0.36 3.41 -0.94
N ARG A 189 0.43 3.90 -1.89
CA ARG A 189 1.47 3.13 -2.59
C ARG A 189 2.51 2.57 -1.61
N LEU A 190 2.96 3.39 -0.65
CA LEU A 190 3.87 2.96 0.40
C LEU A 190 3.25 1.86 1.26
N LYS A 191 1.99 2.03 1.68
CA LYS A 191 1.25 1.01 2.44
C LYS A 191 1.04 -0.29 1.67
N GLU A 192 0.81 -0.21 0.36
CA GLU A 192 0.76 -1.38 -0.53
C GLU A 192 2.14 -2.03 -0.71
N THR A 193 3.24 -1.26 -0.67
CA THR A 193 4.61 -1.79 -0.73
C THR A 193 5.03 -2.48 0.58
N ILE A 194 4.45 -2.02 1.69
CA ILE A 194 4.69 -2.50 3.05
C ILE A 194 3.96 -3.83 3.33
N GLY A 195 2.75 -4.00 2.80
CA GLY A 195 1.95 -5.21 2.99
C GLY A 195 2.06 -6.16 1.80
N ALA A 196 2.56 -7.38 2.02
CA ALA A 196 2.49 -8.43 1.00
C ALA A 196 1.05 -8.95 0.91
N ASP A 197 0.27 -8.44 -0.05
CA ASP A 197 -1.06 -8.97 -0.37
C ASP A 197 -0.91 -10.39 -0.94
N PHE A 198 -1.55 -11.37 -0.32
CA PHE A 198 -1.52 -12.74 -0.83
C PHE A 198 -2.89 -13.27 -1.27
N TYR A 199 -3.98 -12.51 -1.05
CA TYR A 199 -5.30 -12.92 -1.57
C TYR A 199 -6.42 -11.86 -1.53
N GLU A 200 -7.24 -11.76 -2.59
CA GLU A 200 -8.47 -10.95 -2.65
C GLU A 200 -9.74 -11.69 -2.13
N TYR A 201 -10.53 -11.02 -1.28
CA TYR A 201 -11.55 -11.56 -0.36
C TYR A 201 -12.70 -12.40 -0.95
N LYS A 202 -13.17 -12.12 -2.18
CA LYS A 202 -14.51 -12.58 -2.63
C LYS A 202 -14.78 -14.09 -2.56
N PRO A 203 -13.81 -15.01 -2.75
CA PRO A 203 -14.12 -16.45 -2.74
C PRO A 203 -14.05 -17.15 -1.37
N LEU A 204 -13.56 -16.50 -0.31
CA LEU A 204 -13.18 -17.18 0.96
C LEU A 204 -13.88 -16.67 2.22
N GLU A 205 -14.89 -15.79 2.09
CA GLU A 205 -15.60 -15.21 3.24
C GLU A 205 -16.10 -16.28 4.24
N ASP A 206 -16.65 -17.39 3.75
CA ASP A 206 -17.15 -18.51 4.57
C ASP A 206 -16.04 -19.35 5.23
N PHE A 207 -14.77 -19.20 4.82
CA PHE A 207 -13.63 -20.03 5.26
C PHE A 207 -12.51 -19.24 5.92
N ARG A 208 -12.71 -17.92 6.11
CA ARG A 208 -11.75 -16.99 6.70
C ARG A 208 -11.11 -17.49 7.99
N ASP A 209 -11.91 -18.01 8.92
CA ASP A 209 -11.42 -18.52 10.21
C ASP A 209 -10.51 -19.74 10.06
N ARG A 210 -10.76 -20.60 9.06
CA ARG A 210 -9.98 -21.81 8.80
C ARG A 210 -8.64 -21.49 8.15
N VAL A 211 -8.64 -20.56 7.18
CA VAL A 211 -7.42 -20.02 6.58
C VAL A 211 -6.55 -19.41 7.67
N ARG A 212 -7.11 -18.55 8.51
CA ARG A 212 -6.40 -17.97 9.65
C ARG A 212 -5.80 -19.02 10.57
N GLN A 213 -6.57 -20.03 10.96
CA GLN A 213 -6.08 -21.08 11.84
C GLN A 213 -4.93 -21.86 11.20
N SER A 214 -5.02 -22.10 9.89
CA SER A 214 -3.93 -22.72 9.13
C SER A 214 -2.66 -21.88 9.12
N LEU A 215 -2.76 -20.58 8.85
CA LEU A 215 -1.60 -19.67 8.87
C LEU A 215 -0.97 -19.60 10.27
N ARG A 216 -1.78 -19.54 11.33
CA ARG A 216 -1.26 -19.60 12.71
C ARG A 216 -0.53 -20.90 13.00
N GLN A 217 -1.07 -22.02 12.52
CA GLN A 217 -0.44 -23.32 12.68
C GLN A 217 0.86 -23.41 11.88
N TYR A 218 0.88 -22.88 10.65
CA TYR A 218 2.08 -22.80 9.81
C TYR A 218 3.21 -22.06 10.52
N PHE A 219 2.99 -20.84 11.01
CA PHE A 219 4.02 -20.08 11.73
C PHE A 219 4.45 -20.81 13.01
N SER A 220 3.50 -21.34 13.78
CA SER A 220 3.81 -22.08 15.01
C SER A 220 4.64 -23.34 14.75
N ASP A 221 4.32 -24.11 13.72
CA ASP A 221 5.04 -25.33 13.36
C ASP A 221 6.39 -25.03 12.70
N SER A 222 6.54 -23.82 12.14
CA SER A 222 7.80 -23.29 11.60
C SER A 222 8.71 -22.67 12.68
N GLY A 223 8.31 -22.76 13.96
CA GLY A 223 9.10 -22.31 15.10
C GLY A 223 8.88 -20.84 15.52
N TYR A 224 7.87 -20.15 14.99
CA TYR A 224 7.52 -18.79 15.40
C TYR A 224 6.63 -18.78 16.63
N GLU A 225 6.80 -17.78 17.49
CA GLU A 225 5.87 -17.51 18.59
C GLU A 225 4.64 -16.76 18.07
N VAL A 226 3.46 -17.38 18.17
CA VAL A 226 2.22 -16.80 17.61
C VAL A 226 1.32 -16.21 18.70
N ARG A 227 1.06 -14.91 18.65
CA ARG A 227 0.19 -14.18 19.60
C ARG A 227 -0.96 -13.46 18.90
N ARG A 228 -2.12 -13.35 19.58
CA ARG A 228 -3.34 -12.72 19.05
C ARG A 228 -3.49 -11.24 19.43
N GLU A 229 -2.85 -10.81 20.52
CA GLU A 229 -2.91 -9.44 21.01
C GLU A 229 -1.90 -8.56 20.25
N VAL A 230 -2.09 -8.38 18.94
CA VAL A 230 -1.13 -7.67 18.07
C VAL A 230 -0.81 -6.27 18.61
N GLY A 231 -1.82 -5.51 19.02
CA GLY A 231 -1.63 -4.17 19.59
C GLY A 231 -0.97 -4.14 20.98
N GLU A 232 -0.83 -5.28 21.68
CA GLU A 232 -0.07 -5.36 22.93
C GLU A 232 1.38 -5.82 22.69
N VAL A 233 1.61 -6.63 21.65
CA VAL A 233 2.93 -7.17 21.30
C VAL A 233 3.73 -6.18 20.45
N CYS A 234 3.08 -5.53 19.49
CA CYS A 234 3.68 -4.55 18.57
C CYS A 234 2.93 -3.20 18.64
N PRO A 235 2.91 -2.52 19.80
CA PRO A 235 2.12 -1.30 19.99
C PRO A 235 2.65 -0.11 19.17
N VAL A 236 3.97 -0.03 18.97
CA VAL A 236 4.62 1.05 18.22
C VAL A 236 4.34 0.89 16.74
N GLU A 237 4.51 -0.31 16.22
CA GLU A 237 4.34 -0.68 14.82
C GLU A 237 2.88 -0.53 14.39
N THR A 238 1.94 -0.98 15.23
CA THR A 238 0.51 -0.87 14.90
C THR A 238 0.02 0.59 14.90
N THR A 239 0.56 1.43 15.79
CA THR A 239 0.19 2.85 15.91
C THR A 239 0.86 3.70 14.82
N GLN A 240 2.17 3.60 14.67
CA GLN A 240 2.97 4.39 13.72
C GLN A 240 2.57 4.11 12.27
N TYR A 241 2.40 2.85 11.90
CA TYR A 241 2.09 2.48 10.51
C TYR A 241 0.58 2.43 10.24
N GLY A 242 -0.24 2.69 11.26
CA GLY A 242 -1.70 2.72 11.16
C GLY A 242 -2.29 1.37 10.74
N ILE A 243 -1.72 0.28 11.25
CA ILE A 243 -2.21 -1.08 11.03
C ILE A 243 -3.44 -1.28 11.91
N ASP A 244 -4.62 -1.29 11.29
CA ASP A 244 -5.89 -1.52 11.99
C ASP A 244 -6.00 -3.00 12.37
N THR A 245 -5.51 -3.35 13.56
CA THR A 245 -5.54 -4.73 14.05
C THR A 245 -6.93 -5.09 14.53
N GLY A 246 -7.65 -5.87 13.73
CA GLY A 246 -8.94 -6.43 14.09
C GLY A 246 -8.82 -7.65 15.00
N LYS A 247 -9.96 -8.13 15.52
CA LYS A 247 -10.05 -9.34 16.38
C LYS A 247 -9.54 -10.64 15.72
N THR A 248 -9.23 -10.60 14.42
CA THR A 248 -8.83 -11.77 13.63
C THR A 248 -7.33 -11.85 13.38
N ASP A 249 -6.58 -10.83 13.77
CA ASP A 249 -5.20 -10.67 13.36
C ASP A 249 -4.28 -11.37 14.36
N PHE A 250 -3.07 -11.70 13.92
CA PHE A 250 -2.06 -12.29 14.80
C PHE A 250 -0.67 -11.83 14.39
N VAL A 251 0.25 -11.89 15.35
CA VAL A 251 1.68 -11.67 15.13
C VAL A 251 2.40 -13.01 15.29
N ALA A 252 3.40 -13.23 14.44
CA ALA A 252 4.33 -14.34 14.52
C ALA A 252 5.76 -13.80 14.66
N SER A 253 6.42 -14.13 15.77
CA SER A 253 7.72 -13.57 16.15
C SER A 253 8.81 -14.64 16.15
N LYS A 254 9.97 -14.34 15.57
CA LYS A 254 11.18 -15.19 15.60
C LYS A 254 12.42 -14.32 15.41
N ASP A 255 13.43 -14.50 16.26
CA ASP A 255 14.76 -13.88 16.13
C ASP A 255 14.73 -12.37 15.84
N GLU A 256 13.97 -11.60 16.64
CA GLU A 256 13.81 -10.13 16.51
C GLU A 256 13.10 -9.67 15.22
N SER A 257 12.48 -10.61 14.48
CA SER A 257 11.57 -10.34 13.38
C SER A 257 10.12 -10.66 13.74
N ASP A 258 9.22 -9.72 13.45
CA ASP A 258 7.78 -9.82 13.68
C ASP A 258 7.00 -9.80 12.37
N TYR A 259 6.12 -10.77 12.19
CA TYR A 259 5.22 -10.86 11.04
C TYR A 259 3.78 -10.64 11.51
N ILE A 260 3.20 -9.49 11.15
CA ILE A 260 1.80 -9.19 11.45
C ILE A 260 0.95 -9.64 10.27
N VAL A 261 0.18 -10.70 10.48
CA VAL A 261 -0.82 -11.16 9.51
C VAL A 261 -2.13 -10.49 9.87
N CYS A 262 -2.52 -9.51 9.07
CA CYS A 262 -3.73 -8.73 9.35
C CYS A 262 -4.74 -8.74 8.20
N HIS A 263 -5.98 -8.51 8.61
CA HIS A 263 -7.10 -8.25 7.74
C HIS A 263 -7.53 -6.79 7.96
N CYS A 264 -7.02 -5.88 7.14
CA CYS A 264 -7.43 -4.48 7.20
C CYS A 264 -8.67 -4.25 6.31
N GLN A 265 -9.49 -3.25 6.63
CA GLN A 265 -10.62 -2.86 5.77
C GLN A 265 -10.18 -2.04 4.54
N LYS A 266 -8.92 -1.61 4.48
CA LYS A 266 -8.39 -0.66 3.49
C LYS A 266 -7.92 -1.34 2.20
N THR A 267 -7.41 -2.57 2.29
CA THR A 267 -7.18 -3.46 1.14
C THR A 267 -8.18 -4.61 1.22
N PRO A 268 -8.84 -5.00 0.11
CA PRO A 268 -9.87 -6.04 0.11
C PRO A 268 -9.27 -7.46 0.23
N GLY A 269 -8.18 -7.64 0.98
CA GLY A 269 -7.38 -8.86 1.01
C GLY A 269 -6.63 -9.13 2.31
N TRP A 270 -6.13 -10.37 2.43
CA TRP A 270 -5.19 -10.73 3.48
C TRP A 270 -3.77 -10.30 3.10
N HIS A 271 -3.05 -9.72 4.05
CA HIS A 271 -1.67 -9.29 3.85
C HIS A 271 -0.82 -9.51 5.09
N VAL A 272 0.50 -9.49 4.87
CA VAL A 272 1.50 -9.61 5.93
C VAL A 272 2.38 -8.37 5.94
N HIS A 273 2.57 -7.80 7.13
CA HIS A 273 3.60 -6.80 7.41
C HIS A 273 4.79 -7.49 8.07
N HIS A 274 6.00 -7.15 7.65
CA HIS A 274 7.23 -7.66 8.25
C HIS A 274 7.95 -6.52 8.95
N PHE A 275 8.37 -6.76 10.19
CA PHE A 275 9.17 -5.84 10.98
C PHE A 275 10.43 -6.56 11.44
N ALA A 276 11.57 -5.91 11.26
CA ALA A 276 12.85 -6.36 11.82
C ALA A 276 13.52 -5.15 12.48
N ASP A 277 14.10 -5.33 13.67
CA ASP A 277 14.76 -4.26 14.43
C ASP A 277 13.89 -3.00 14.65
N ASN A 278 12.57 -3.19 14.89
CA ASN A 278 11.56 -2.12 15.01
C ASN A 278 11.37 -1.26 13.74
N ARG A 279 11.86 -1.73 12.59
CA ARG A 279 11.66 -1.10 11.28
C ARG A 279 10.82 -1.98 10.40
N ILE A 280 9.98 -1.35 9.59
CA ILE A 280 9.19 -2.07 8.61
C ILE A 280 10.06 -2.48 7.42
N GLU A 281 9.95 -3.73 7.02
CA GLU A 281 10.67 -4.29 5.89
C GLU A 281 9.69 -4.92 4.90
N SER A 282 10.14 -5.11 3.65
CA SER A 282 9.32 -5.77 2.64
C SER A 282 9.08 -7.23 2.99
N ALA A 283 7.83 -7.58 3.29
CA ALA A 283 7.44 -8.96 3.57
C ALA A 283 7.59 -9.87 2.34
N GLU A 284 7.42 -9.35 1.12
CA GLU A 284 7.47 -10.12 -0.14
C GLU A 284 8.83 -10.78 -0.40
N GLN A 285 9.91 -10.18 0.11
CA GLN A 285 11.27 -10.66 -0.08
C GLN A 285 11.71 -11.71 0.94
N THR A 286 10.87 -11.99 1.94
CA THR A 286 11.20 -12.97 2.99
C THR A 286 10.85 -14.39 2.52
N PRO A 287 11.77 -15.37 2.64
CA PRO A 287 11.54 -16.75 2.20
C PRO A 287 10.31 -17.41 2.81
N VAL A 288 10.05 -17.15 4.11
CA VAL A 288 8.89 -17.69 4.84
C VAL A 288 7.58 -17.17 4.28
N ILE A 289 7.48 -15.88 3.95
CA ILE A 289 6.25 -15.30 3.38
C ILE A 289 6.05 -15.76 1.95
N LYS A 290 7.11 -15.86 1.14
CA LYS A 290 7.04 -16.39 -0.22
C LYS A 290 6.54 -17.85 -0.25
N ASP A 291 7.06 -18.69 0.64
CA ASP A 291 6.62 -20.09 0.80
C ASP A 291 5.16 -20.17 1.26
N MET A 292 4.80 -19.39 2.30
CA MET A 292 3.44 -19.31 2.82
C MET A 292 2.43 -18.91 1.73
N THR A 293 2.74 -17.84 0.98
CA THR A 293 1.91 -17.32 -0.11
C THR A 293 1.71 -18.39 -1.19
N GLY A 294 2.79 -19.02 -1.67
CA GLY A 294 2.67 -20.09 -2.68
C GLY A 294 1.83 -21.28 -2.20
N LYS A 295 2.01 -21.72 -0.94
CA LYS A 295 1.25 -22.82 -0.36
C LYS A 295 -0.23 -22.48 -0.18
N ILE A 296 -0.56 -21.27 0.30
CA ILE A 296 -1.96 -20.88 0.51
C ILE A 296 -2.68 -20.66 -0.82
N GLU A 297 -2.04 -20.05 -1.81
CA GLU A 297 -2.59 -19.92 -3.18
C GLU A 297 -2.90 -21.30 -3.79
N GLY A 298 -1.99 -22.26 -3.64
CA GLY A 298 -2.21 -23.63 -4.09
C GLY A 298 -3.43 -24.30 -3.44
N LYS A 299 -3.65 -24.07 -2.14
CA LYS A 299 -4.83 -24.56 -1.42
C LYS A 299 -6.11 -23.91 -1.93
N ILE A 300 -6.08 -22.60 -2.15
CA ILE A 300 -7.22 -21.84 -2.65
C ILE A 300 -7.62 -22.33 -4.04
N ASN A 301 -6.66 -22.48 -4.95
CA ASN A 301 -6.93 -22.99 -6.30
C ASN A 301 -7.53 -24.40 -6.25
N THR A 302 -6.97 -25.29 -5.43
CA THR A 302 -7.53 -26.63 -5.21
C THR A 302 -8.97 -26.59 -4.70
N PHE A 303 -9.28 -25.67 -3.78
CA PHE A 303 -10.63 -25.50 -3.26
C PHE A 303 -11.60 -24.99 -4.34
N LEU A 304 -11.21 -24.00 -5.14
CA LEU A 304 -12.01 -23.47 -6.24
C LEU A 304 -12.31 -24.52 -7.30
N ASP A 305 -11.34 -25.39 -7.60
CA ASP A 305 -11.51 -26.53 -8.50
C ASP A 305 -12.54 -27.51 -7.94
N ILE A 306 -12.45 -27.86 -6.65
CA ILE A 306 -13.43 -28.73 -5.98
C ILE A 306 -14.84 -28.14 -6.06
N GLN A 307 -15.00 -26.83 -5.82
CA GLN A 307 -16.31 -26.16 -5.90
C GLN A 307 -16.86 -26.14 -7.34
N THR A 308 -15.99 -25.91 -8.32
CA THR A 308 -16.35 -25.95 -9.74
C THR A 308 -16.78 -27.34 -10.17
N ASP A 309 -16.05 -28.37 -9.74
CA ASP A 309 -16.38 -29.77 -9.98
C ASP A 309 -17.70 -30.17 -9.31
N LYS A 310 -17.97 -29.73 -8.08
CA LYS A 310 -19.27 -29.95 -7.41
C LYS A 310 -20.43 -29.35 -8.20
N LYS A 311 -20.29 -28.10 -8.66
CA LYS A 311 -21.32 -27.42 -9.46
C LYS A 311 -21.56 -28.12 -10.79
N THR A 312 -20.50 -28.60 -11.42
CA THR A 312 -20.57 -29.36 -12.68
C THR A 312 -21.21 -30.73 -12.47
N ALA A 313 -20.79 -31.47 -11.44
CA ALA A 313 -21.38 -32.75 -11.05
C ALA A 313 -22.88 -32.61 -10.73
N SER A 314 -23.28 -31.56 -9.98
CA SER A 314 -24.68 -31.28 -9.69
C SER A 314 -25.50 -31.05 -10.96
N ARG A 315 -24.99 -30.27 -11.93
CA ARG A 315 -25.66 -30.06 -13.23
C ARG A 315 -25.76 -31.36 -14.03
N PHE A 316 -24.70 -32.17 -14.01
CA PHE A 316 -24.66 -33.45 -14.71
C PHE A 316 -25.65 -34.46 -14.13
N VAL A 317 -25.79 -34.52 -12.79
CA VAL A 317 -26.84 -35.30 -12.10
C VAL A 317 -28.23 -34.85 -12.54
N THR A 318 -28.49 -33.54 -12.64
CA THR A 318 -29.79 -33.05 -13.10
C THR A 318 -30.09 -33.45 -14.54
N VAL A 319 -29.12 -33.34 -15.45
CA VAL A 319 -29.28 -33.74 -16.86
C VAL A 319 -29.51 -35.23 -16.99
N ILE A 320 -28.73 -36.05 -16.28
CA ILE A 320 -28.86 -37.50 -16.30
C ILE A 320 -30.14 -37.96 -15.63
N SER A 321 -30.52 -37.40 -14.49
CA SER A 321 -31.80 -37.71 -13.84
C SER A 321 -32.98 -37.34 -14.74
N THR A 322 -32.88 -36.25 -15.51
CA THR A 322 -33.90 -35.86 -16.48
C THR A 322 -33.94 -36.84 -17.66
N LEU A 323 -32.78 -37.21 -18.21
CA LEU A 323 -32.66 -38.22 -19.28
C LEU A 323 -33.16 -39.58 -18.84
N PHE A 324 -32.76 -40.08 -17.66
CA PHE A 324 -33.27 -41.31 -17.09
C PHE A 324 -34.77 -41.22 -16.82
N SER A 325 -35.30 -40.10 -16.32
CA SER A 325 -36.75 -39.98 -16.12
C SER A 325 -37.49 -40.03 -17.46
N VAL A 326 -36.99 -39.38 -18.51
CA VAL A 326 -37.60 -39.40 -19.85
C VAL A 326 -37.47 -40.78 -20.50
N VAL A 327 -36.28 -41.38 -20.48
CA VAL A 327 -36.00 -42.70 -21.08
C VAL A 327 -36.71 -43.80 -20.30
N PHE A 328 -36.73 -43.76 -18.98
CA PHE A 328 -37.45 -44.72 -18.14
C PHE A 328 -38.96 -44.60 -18.36
N VAL A 329 -39.52 -43.39 -18.46
CA VAL A 329 -40.94 -43.19 -18.81
C VAL A 329 -41.23 -43.70 -20.22
N VAL A 330 -40.38 -43.42 -21.22
CA VAL A 330 -40.55 -43.90 -22.60
C VAL A 330 -40.41 -45.43 -22.69
N LEU A 331 -39.47 -46.04 -21.97
CA LEU A 331 -39.27 -47.50 -21.94
C LEU A 331 -40.34 -48.26 -21.15
N LEU A 332 -40.90 -47.65 -20.09
CA LEU A 332 -42.04 -48.23 -19.35
C LEU A 332 -43.35 -48.10 -20.11
N PHE A 333 -43.57 -46.98 -20.81
CA PHE A 333 -44.81 -46.75 -21.55
C PHE A 333 -44.80 -47.33 -22.96
N ASP A 334 -43.63 -47.48 -23.60
CA ASP A 334 -43.52 -48.00 -24.96
C ASP A 334 -42.73 -49.33 -25.02
N ARG A 335 -43.41 -50.38 -24.56
CA ARG A 335 -43.26 -51.76 -25.02
C ARG A 335 -41.87 -52.44 -24.88
N LEU A 336 -41.53 -52.81 -23.64
CA LEU A 336 -40.62 -53.96 -23.39
C LEU A 336 -41.05 -55.25 -24.12
N GLY A 337 -42.36 -55.41 -24.36
CA GLY A 337 -42.93 -56.53 -25.12
C GLY A 337 -42.72 -56.48 -26.65
N SER A 338 -42.50 -55.31 -27.27
CA SER A 338 -42.27 -55.23 -28.73
C SER A 338 -40.82 -55.07 -29.13
N LEU A 339 -39.98 -54.49 -28.27
CA LEU A 339 -38.55 -54.40 -28.54
C LEU A 339 -37.91 -55.80 -28.58
N SER A 340 -38.33 -56.68 -27.66
CA SER A 340 -37.85 -58.08 -27.60
C SER A 340 -38.30 -58.93 -28.78
N SER A 341 -39.52 -58.72 -29.30
CA SER A 341 -40.02 -59.42 -30.49
C SER A 341 -39.38 -58.91 -31.78
N PHE A 342 -39.18 -57.59 -31.92
CA PHE A 342 -38.51 -56.98 -33.06
C PHE A 342 -37.03 -57.39 -33.17
N LEU A 343 -36.29 -57.40 -32.05
CA LEU A 343 -34.89 -57.82 -32.02
C LEU A 343 -34.71 -59.31 -32.34
N ARG A 344 -35.63 -60.18 -31.88
CA ARG A 344 -35.67 -61.60 -32.26
C ARG A 344 -35.90 -61.79 -33.76
N GLN A 345 -36.80 -61.01 -34.34
CA GLN A 345 -37.24 -61.17 -35.72
C GLN A 345 -36.21 -60.64 -36.73
N GLN A 346 -35.49 -59.56 -36.40
CA GLN A 346 -34.57 -58.90 -37.33
C GLN A 346 -33.15 -59.50 -37.33
N PHE A 347 -32.68 -60.02 -36.21
CA PHE A 347 -31.28 -60.51 -36.09
C PHE A 347 -31.13 -62.04 -36.07
N GLN A 348 -32.24 -62.81 -36.16
CA GLN A 348 -32.25 -64.29 -36.11
C GLN A 348 -31.33 -64.86 -35.01
N LEU A 349 -31.34 -64.23 -33.83
CA LEU A 349 -30.44 -64.58 -32.72
C LEU A 349 -30.83 -65.97 -32.16
N GLY A 350 -30.17 -67.01 -32.68
CA GLY A 350 -30.27 -68.40 -32.22
C GLY A 350 -29.44 -68.74 -30.97
N GLY A 351 -28.95 -67.73 -30.25
CA GLY A 351 -28.25 -67.84 -28.97
C GLY A 351 -28.89 -66.92 -27.94
N SER A 352 -28.85 -67.30 -26.65
CA SER A 352 -29.75 -66.76 -25.62
C SER A 352 -29.75 -65.22 -25.59
N LEU A 353 -30.90 -64.61 -25.89
CA LEU A 353 -31.14 -63.19 -25.62
C LEU A 353 -30.81 -62.82 -24.17
N GLU A 354 -30.86 -63.81 -23.28
CA GLU A 354 -30.42 -63.72 -21.88
C GLU A 354 -28.93 -63.33 -21.77
N ALA A 355 -28.03 -63.87 -22.59
CA ALA A 355 -26.60 -63.50 -22.52
C ALA A 355 -26.33 -62.06 -22.97
N ILE A 356 -27.02 -61.59 -24.02
CA ILE A 356 -26.95 -60.19 -24.47
C ILE A 356 -27.57 -59.26 -23.42
N GLY A 357 -28.71 -59.66 -22.82
CA GLY A 357 -29.34 -58.91 -21.74
C GLY A 357 -28.48 -58.82 -20.48
N VAL A 358 -27.81 -59.91 -20.10
CA VAL A 358 -26.86 -59.94 -18.97
C VAL A 358 -25.63 -59.08 -19.27
N GLY A 359 -25.11 -59.12 -20.51
CA GLY A 359 -24.00 -58.26 -20.93
C GLY A 359 -24.34 -56.77 -20.88
N LEU A 360 -25.53 -56.40 -21.33
CA LEU A 360 -26.04 -55.01 -21.23
C LEU A 360 -26.26 -54.59 -19.78
N LEU A 361 -26.77 -55.47 -18.92
CA LEU A 361 -26.92 -55.21 -17.48
C LEU A 361 -25.57 -54.98 -16.79
N ILE A 362 -24.54 -55.75 -17.14
CA ILE A 362 -23.18 -55.57 -16.61
C ILE A 362 -22.61 -54.22 -17.07
N LEU A 363 -22.79 -53.87 -18.34
CA LEU A 363 -22.29 -52.60 -18.89
C LEU A 363 -23.02 -51.41 -18.27
N ASP A 364 -24.34 -51.51 -18.06
CA ASP A 364 -25.15 -50.51 -17.37
C ASP A 364 -24.74 -50.37 -15.90
N ALA A 365 -24.51 -51.49 -15.20
CA ALA A 365 -24.00 -51.47 -13.84
C ALA A 365 -22.61 -50.79 -13.74
N ILE A 366 -21.70 -51.07 -14.69
CA ILE A 366 -20.39 -50.39 -14.76
C ILE A 366 -20.58 -48.90 -15.02
N ALA A 367 -21.45 -48.53 -15.96
CA ALA A 367 -21.73 -47.14 -16.28
C ALA A 367 -22.28 -46.39 -15.06
N VAL A 368 -23.23 -46.99 -14.32
CA VAL A 368 -23.78 -46.43 -13.07
C VAL A 368 -22.70 -46.28 -12.00
N ILE A 369 -21.81 -47.26 -11.83
CA ILE A 369 -20.71 -47.17 -10.86
C ILE A 369 -19.74 -46.04 -11.23
N VAL A 370 -19.33 -45.96 -12.50
CA VAL A 370 -18.45 -44.88 -12.99
C VAL A 370 -19.13 -43.52 -12.80
N LEU A 371 -20.42 -43.43 -13.10
CA LEU A 371 -21.20 -42.21 -12.91
C LEU A 371 -21.23 -41.79 -11.43
N ALA A 372 -21.55 -42.73 -10.56
CA ALA A 372 -21.58 -42.52 -9.11
C ALA A 372 -20.21 -42.08 -8.61
N ALA A 373 -19.12 -42.68 -9.09
CA ALA A 373 -17.76 -42.28 -8.74
C ALA A 373 -17.45 -40.84 -9.20
N VAL A 374 -17.78 -40.46 -10.44
CA VAL A 374 -17.56 -39.10 -10.96
C VAL A 374 -18.36 -38.07 -10.17
N ILE A 375 -19.61 -38.39 -9.82
CA ILE A 375 -20.50 -37.48 -9.07
C ILE A 375 -20.05 -37.34 -7.62
N THR A 376 -19.63 -38.42 -6.97
CA THR A 376 -19.26 -38.42 -5.55
C THR A 376 -17.85 -37.92 -5.29
N ARG A 377 -16.93 -38.04 -6.27
CA ARG A 377 -15.54 -37.59 -6.17
C ARG A 377 -15.38 -36.16 -5.64
N PRO A 378 -16.04 -35.11 -6.18
CA PRO A 378 -15.83 -33.75 -5.68
C PRO A 378 -16.34 -33.53 -4.25
N TYR A 379 -17.37 -34.27 -3.81
CA TYR A 379 -17.83 -34.24 -2.42
C TYR A 379 -16.86 -34.94 -1.48
N TYR A 380 -16.26 -36.05 -1.93
CA TYR A 380 -15.21 -36.73 -1.18
C TYR A 380 -13.94 -35.87 -1.06
N LEU A 381 -13.53 -35.20 -2.15
CA LEU A 381 -12.39 -34.29 -2.15
C LEU A 381 -12.63 -33.11 -1.20
N ASP A 382 -13.81 -32.49 -1.22
CA ASP A 382 -14.18 -31.43 -0.29
C ASP A 382 -14.17 -31.90 1.18
N TYR A 383 -14.71 -33.09 1.46
CA TYR A 383 -14.70 -33.66 2.81
C TYR A 383 -13.28 -33.91 3.34
N ARG A 384 -12.35 -34.32 2.47
CA ARG A 384 -10.94 -34.55 2.80
C ARG A 384 -10.09 -33.29 2.76
N PHE A 385 -10.60 -32.20 2.19
CA PHE A 385 -9.83 -30.98 1.99
C PHE A 385 -9.46 -30.37 3.34
N SER A 386 -8.15 -30.13 3.51
CA SER A 386 -7.60 -29.48 4.70
C SER A 386 -6.91 -28.19 4.29
N TRP A 387 -7.22 -27.13 5.03
CA TRP A 387 -6.58 -25.82 4.90
C TRP A 387 -5.14 -25.83 5.42
N ASN A 388 -4.73 -26.83 6.21
CA ASN A 388 -3.38 -26.92 6.75
C ASN A 388 -2.34 -26.97 5.63
N ILE A 389 -1.34 -26.10 5.75
CA ILE A 389 -0.16 -26.05 4.90
C ILE A 389 1.05 -26.57 5.68
N GLU A 390 2.02 -27.16 4.98
CA GLU A 390 3.23 -27.70 5.58
C GLU A 390 4.13 -26.57 6.11
N PRO A 391 4.83 -26.74 7.26
CA PRO A 391 5.67 -25.70 7.83
C PRO A 391 6.81 -25.30 6.89
N PHE A 392 7.39 -24.13 7.17
CA PHE A 392 8.59 -23.67 6.52
C PHE A 392 9.79 -24.53 6.97
N ASP A 393 10.62 -24.91 6.01
CA ASP A 393 11.82 -25.72 6.23
C ASP A 393 13.02 -25.03 5.57
N GLU A 394 13.87 -24.41 6.39
CA GLU A 394 15.05 -23.67 5.96
C GLU A 394 16.08 -24.58 5.26
N GLU A 395 16.16 -25.88 5.62
CA GLU A 395 17.16 -26.80 5.05
C GLU A 395 16.84 -27.15 3.58
N ASN A 396 15.56 -27.30 3.23
CA ASN A 396 15.11 -27.69 1.88
C ASN A 396 15.14 -26.55 0.84
N THR A 397 15.20 -25.29 1.26
CA THR A 397 15.22 -24.13 0.34
C THR A 397 16.63 -23.75 -0.12
N SER A 398 17.66 -24.11 0.64
CA SER A 398 19.07 -23.88 0.27
C SER A 398 19.61 -24.78 -0.87
N GLU A 399 18.93 -25.89 -1.17
CA GLU A 399 19.29 -26.79 -2.27
C GLU A 399 18.64 -26.40 -3.61
N ALA A 400 17.59 -25.57 -3.61
CA ALA A 400 16.89 -25.14 -4.83
C ALA A 400 17.57 -23.96 -5.55
N ASP A 401 18.42 -23.21 -4.83
CA ASP A 401 19.12 -22.01 -5.32
C ASP A 401 20.63 -22.23 -5.59
N ASN A 402 21.11 -23.49 -5.63
CA ASN A 402 22.48 -23.87 -6.01
C ASN A 402 22.59 -24.55 -7.39
#